data_AF-S8F8T3-F1
#
_entry.id   AF-S8F8T3-F1
#
_cell.length_a   1.000
_cell.length_b   1.000
_cell.length_c   1.000
_cell.angle_alpha   90.00
_cell.angle_beta   90.00
_cell.angle_gamma   90.00
#
_symmetry.space_group_name_H-M   'P 1'
#
loop_
_entity.id
_entity.type
_entity.pdbx_description
1 polymer ?
#
loop_
_entity_poly.entity_id
_entity_poly.type
_entity_poly.pdbx_seq_one_letter_code
_entity_poly.pdbx_strand_id
1 'polypeptide(L)'
;GSIYLLMIIATRSQRWNLARSEGNLATEVGNLLRWPDELAAGQAVTETIIPLVSLLARSCPVNLGQIMPVWIFQGLHAPLETSCCDLVVSDHLFGQILFK
;
A
#
# COMPACT_ATOMS: atom_id res chain seq x y z
N GLY A 1 -1.48 -0.21 -3.48
CA GLY A 1 -2.34 0.33 -2.40
C GLY A 1 -1.63 1.38 -1.56
N SER A 2 -0.49 1.04 -0.95
CA SER A 2 0.21 1.86 0.05
C SER A 2 0.61 3.27 -0.41
N ILE A 3 0.92 3.45 -1.70
CA ILE A 3 1.23 4.78 -2.24
C ILE A 3 0.03 5.73 -2.15
N TYR A 4 -1.17 5.25 -2.50
CA TYR A 4 -2.37 6.07 -2.38
C TYR A 4 -2.69 6.40 -0.93
N LEU A 5 -2.41 5.48 0.01
CA LEU A 5 -2.50 5.78 1.44
C LEU A 5 -1.54 6.91 1.85
N LEU A 6 -0.29 6.87 1.40
CA LEU A 6 0.66 7.95 1.65
C LEU A 6 0.21 9.29 1.03
N MET A 7 -0.39 9.26 -0.17
CA MET A 7 -0.98 10.45 -0.78
C MET A 7 -2.17 10.99 0.06
N ILE A 8 -3.03 10.12 0.59
CA ILE A 8 -4.14 10.52 1.47
C ILE A 8 -3.61 11.17 2.75
N ILE A 9 -2.59 10.57 3.37
CA ILE A 9 -1.95 11.10 4.58
C ILE A 9 -1.33 12.47 4.31
N ALA A 10 -0.57 12.59 3.21
CA ALA A 10 0.09 13.83 2.82
C ALA A 10 -0.93 14.95 2.50
N THR A 11 -1.98 14.65 1.74
CA THR A 11 -3.02 15.63 1.37
C THR A 11 -3.82 16.11 2.58
N ARG A 12 -4.01 15.27 3.59
CA ARG A 12 -4.65 15.66 4.86
C ARG A 12 -3.70 16.32 5.85
N SER A 13 -2.44 16.57 5.47
CA SER A 13 -1.39 17.09 6.35
C SER A 13 -1.26 16.31 7.67
N GLN A 14 -1.65 15.03 7.67
CA GLN A 14 -1.53 14.18 8.84
C GLN A 14 -0.08 13.75 8.95
N ARG A 15 0.67 14.36 9.86
CA ARG A 15 2.02 13.88 10.20
C ARG A 15 1.85 12.76 11.22
N TRP A 16 2.04 11.51 10.79
CA TRP A 16 2.14 10.41 11.74
C TRP A 16 3.40 10.63 12.57
N ASN A 17 3.24 10.91 13.86
CA ASN A 17 4.37 11.11 14.77
C ASN A 17 4.94 9.73 15.08
N LEU A 18 5.84 9.24 14.22
CA LEU A 18 6.45 7.89 14.31
C LEU A 18 7.31 7.70 15.56
N ALA A 19 7.60 8.77 16.31
CA ALA A 19 8.49 8.81 17.47
C ALA A 19 8.06 7.92 18.66
N ARG A 20 6.92 7.23 18.60
CA ARG A 20 6.39 6.37 19.68
C ARG A 20 5.78 5.05 19.21
N SER A 21 6.02 4.63 17.97
CA SER A 21 5.56 3.31 17.52
C SER A 21 6.49 2.23 18.10
N GLU A 22 6.24 1.80 19.33
CA GLU A 22 6.82 0.56 19.84
C GLU A 22 6.17 -0.65 19.12
N GLY A 23 6.98 -1.58 18.61
CA GLY A 23 6.51 -2.90 18.16
C GLY A 23 5.93 -3.03 16.74
N ASN A 24 5.10 -4.06 16.55
CA ASN A 24 4.56 -4.58 15.28
C ASN A 24 3.50 -3.71 14.60
N LEU A 25 3.36 -2.43 14.97
CA LEU A 25 2.26 -1.56 14.54
C LEU A 25 2.13 -1.44 13.01
N ALA A 26 3.27 -1.36 12.29
CA ALA A 26 3.26 -1.33 10.83
C ALA A 26 2.70 -2.63 10.23
N THR A 27 3.05 -3.77 10.83
CA THR A 27 2.53 -5.10 10.45
C THR A 27 1.05 -5.21 10.77
N GLU A 28 0.61 -4.72 11.93
CA GLU A 28 -0.81 -4.73 12.34
C GLU A 28 -1.67 -3.86 11.43
N VAL A 29 -1.21 -2.64 11.10
CA VAL A 29 -1.88 -1.77 10.13
C VAL A 29 -1.91 -2.41 8.75
N GLY A 30 -0.80 -3.02 8.32
CA GLY A 30 -0.73 -3.78 7.06
C GLY A 30 -1.73 -4.93 7.02
N ASN A 31 -1.86 -5.67 8.12
CA ASN A 31 -2.82 -6.76 8.25
C ASN A 31 -4.25 -6.26 8.23
N LEU A 32 -4.59 -5.21 8.98
CA LEU A 32 -5.93 -4.60 8.98
C LEU A 32 -6.33 -4.10 7.58
N LEU A 33 -5.37 -3.57 6.81
CA LEU A 33 -5.62 -3.11 5.44
C LEU A 33 -5.83 -4.26 4.45
N ARG A 34 -5.25 -5.44 4.70
CA ARG A 34 -5.38 -6.64 3.85
C ARG A 34 -6.60 -7.49 4.22
N TRP A 35 -6.86 -7.61 5.52
CA TRP A 35 -7.96 -8.34 6.12
C TRP A 35 -8.63 -7.46 7.17
N PRO A 36 -9.50 -6.52 6.74
CA PRO A 36 -10.27 -5.71 7.68
C PRO A 36 -11.18 -6.62 8.52
N ASP A 37 -11.18 -6.39 9.83
CA ASP A 37 -12.07 -7.06 10.77
C ASP A 37 -13.42 -6.34 10.87
N GLU A 38 -14.32 -6.88 11.69
CA GLU A 38 -15.64 -6.29 11.93
C GLU A 38 -15.61 -5.14 12.97
N LEU A 39 -14.43 -4.82 13.52
CA LEU A 39 -14.28 -3.72 14.47
C LEU A 39 -14.36 -2.37 13.75
N ALA A 40 -14.52 -1.29 14.52
CA ALA A 40 -14.63 0.07 13.98
C ALA A 40 -13.49 0.45 13.02
N ALA A 41 -12.28 -0.07 13.27
CA ALA A 41 -11.13 0.16 12.41
C ALA A 41 -11.25 -0.57 11.06
N GLY A 42 -11.66 -1.85 11.06
CA GLY A 42 -11.89 -2.62 9.84
C GLY A 42 -13.10 -2.12 9.03
N GLN A 43 -14.16 -1.64 9.71
CA GLN A 43 -15.27 -0.93 9.07
C GLN A 43 -14.79 0.35 8.39
N ALA A 44 -13.98 1.19 9.07
CA ALA A 44 -13.41 2.38 8.46
C ALA A 44 -12.51 2.05 7.24
N VAL A 45 -11.77 0.94 7.29
CA VAL A 45 -11.00 0.46 6.14
C VAL A 45 -11.91 0.13 4.97
N THR A 46 -12.94 -0.67 5.21
CA THR A 46 -13.84 -1.19 4.17
C THR A 46 -14.73 -0.09 3.56
N GLU A 47 -15.26 0.80 4.39
CA GLU A 47 -16.24 1.81 3.99
C GLU A 47 -15.60 3.10 3.48
N THR A 48 -14.37 3.42 3.92
CA THR A 48 -13.73 4.70 3.60
C THR A 48 -12.40 4.53 2.87
N ILE A 49 -11.46 3.77 3.43
CA ILE A 49 -10.09 3.71 2.91
C ILE A 49 -10.03 2.98 1.56
N ILE A 50 -10.58 1.77 1.46
CA ILE A 50 -10.57 0.98 0.22
C ILE A 50 -11.29 1.71 -0.92
N PRO A 51 -12.48 2.30 -0.72
CA PRO A 51 -13.13 3.11 -1.76
C PRO A 51 -12.31 4.33 -2.18
N LEU A 52 -11.70 5.04 -1.23
CA LEU A 52 -10.87 6.21 -1.55
C LEU A 52 -9.61 5.84 -2.32
N VAL A 53 -8.92 4.77 -1.93
CA VAL A 53 -7.77 4.22 -2.68
C VAL A 53 -8.21 3.78 -4.08
N SER A 54 -9.38 3.14 -4.21
CA SER A 54 -9.93 2.73 -5.51
C SER A 54 -10.25 3.92 -6.41
N LEU A 55 -10.80 4.99 -5.85
CA LEU A 55 -11.05 6.24 -6.57
C LEU A 55 -9.73 6.86 -7.06
N LEU A 56 -8.75 7.02 -6.17
CA LEU A 56 -7.45 7.57 -6.51
C LEU A 56 -6.73 6.75 -7.57
N ALA A 57 -6.78 5.42 -7.47
CA ALA A 57 -6.16 4.54 -8.46
C ALA A 57 -6.76 4.67 -9.87
N ARG A 58 -8.05 5.02 -9.97
CA ARG A 58 -8.72 5.28 -11.25
C ARG A 58 -8.44 6.69 -11.78
N SER A 59 -8.38 7.68 -10.89
CA SER A 59 -8.19 9.08 -11.26
C SER A 59 -6.73 9.46 -11.49
N CYS A 60 -5.80 8.78 -10.84
CA CYS A 60 -4.37 9.05 -10.90
C CYS A 60 -3.62 7.70 -10.89
N PRO A 61 -3.60 6.98 -12.03
CA PRO A 61 -2.94 5.68 -12.08
C PRO A 61 -1.42 5.85 -11.91
N VAL A 62 -0.90 5.20 -10.87
CA VAL A 62 0.53 5.08 -10.58
C VAL A 62 0.98 3.67 -10.97
N ASN A 63 1.99 3.62 -11.83
CA ASN A 63 2.60 2.39 -12.29
C ASN A 63 3.84 2.07 -11.45
N LEU A 64 4.10 0.79 -11.24
CA LEU A 64 5.25 0.33 -10.47
C LEU A 64 6.57 0.85 -11.07
N GLY A 65 6.71 0.92 -12.41
CA GLY A 65 7.92 1.42 -13.07
C GLY A 65 8.24 2.90 -12.79
N GLN A 66 7.27 3.68 -12.30
CA GLN A 66 7.47 5.09 -11.93
C GLN A 66 8.05 5.26 -10.52
N ILE A 67 7.90 4.24 -9.67
CA ILE A 67 8.18 4.30 -8.23
C ILE A 67 9.33 3.37 -7.81
N MET A 68 9.61 2.35 -8.62
CA MET A 68 10.61 1.32 -8.34
C MET A 68 11.70 1.35 -9.41
N PRO A 69 12.96 1.05 -9.04
CA PRO A 69 14.03 0.88 -10.01
C PRO A 69 13.75 -0.27 -11.01
N VAL A 70 14.17 -0.08 -12.26
CA VAL A 70 13.96 -1.05 -13.36
C VAL A 70 14.52 -2.45 -13.05
N TRP A 71 15.62 -2.55 -12.29
CA TRP A 71 16.23 -3.83 -11.95
C TRP A 71 15.33 -4.73 -11.09
N ILE A 72 14.39 -4.16 -10.32
CA ILE A 72 13.43 -4.95 -9.54
C ILE A 72 12.51 -5.76 -10.48
N PHE A 73 12.12 -5.20 -11.62
CA PHE A 73 11.22 -5.84 -12.59
C PHE A 73 11.87 -7.03 -13.32
N GLN A 74 13.20 -7.07 -13.39
CA GLN A 74 13.93 -8.18 -14.01
C GLN A 74 13.70 -9.50 -13.24
N GLY A 75 13.53 -9.44 -11.92
CA GLY A 75 13.22 -10.61 -11.08
C GLY A 75 11.73 -10.94 -10.99
N LEU A 76 10.86 -9.96 -11.26
CA LEU A 76 9.41 -10.06 -11.07
C LEU A 76 8.63 -10.51 -12.31
N HIS A 77 9.25 -10.48 -13.49
CA HIS A 77 8.59 -10.77 -14.78
C HIS A 77 7.30 -9.95 -14.99
N ALA A 78 7.23 -8.75 -14.40
CA ALA A 78 6.09 -7.84 -14.49
C ALA A 78 6.41 -6.65 -15.42
N PRO A 79 5.47 -6.21 -16.27
CA PRO A 79 5.61 -4.99 -17.06
C PRO A 79 5.84 -3.74 -16.19
N LEU A 80 6.52 -2.71 -16.72
CA LEU A 80 6.72 -1.45 -16.00
C LEU A 80 5.40 -0.69 -15.80
N GLU A 81 4.43 -0.94 -16.67
CA GLU A 81 3.08 -0.39 -16.67
C GLU A 81 2.16 -1.07 -15.65
N THR A 82 2.65 -2.09 -14.92
CA THR A 82 1.86 -2.75 -13.88
C THR A 82 1.42 -1.73 -12.83
N SER A 83 0.12 -1.73 -12.53
CA SER A 83 -0.46 -0.87 -11.51
C SER A 83 0.16 -1.15 -10.14
N CYS A 84 0.42 -0.10 -9.35
CA CYS A 84 0.84 -0.27 -7.95
C CYS A 84 -0.27 -0.82 -7.03
N CYS A 85 -1.45 -1.10 -7.56
CA CYS A 85 -2.55 -1.80 -6.88
C CYS A 85 -2.70 -3.27 -7.30
N ASP A 86 -1.83 -3.78 -8.18
CA ASP A 86 -1.80 -5.21 -8.49
C ASP A 86 -1.30 -5.98 -7.25
N LEU A 87 -2.23 -6.66 -6.57
CA LEU A 87 -1.94 -7.41 -5.36
C LEU A 87 -1.04 -8.63 -5.63
N VAL A 88 -1.19 -9.26 -6.80
CA VAL A 88 -0.39 -10.46 -7.14
C VAL A 88 1.07 -10.07 -7.34
N VAL A 89 1.32 -9.01 -8.11
CA VAL A 89 2.68 -8.51 -8.31
C VAL A 89 3.27 -7.95 -7.02
N SER A 90 2.45 -7.26 -6.22
CA SER A 90 2.85 -6.79 -4.89
C SER A 90 3.27 -7.95 -3.97
N ASP A 91 2.49 -9.02 -3.89
CA ASP A 91 2.81 -10.17 -3.04
C ASP A 91 4.05 -10.91 -3.52
N HIS A 92 4.24 -11.03 -4.83
CA HIS A 92 5.47 -11.59 -5.39
C HIS A 92 6.70 -10.72 -5.05
N LEU A 93 6.56 -9.39 -5.17
CA LEU A 93 7.62 -8.43 -4.84
C LEU A 93 8.01 -8.54 -3.36
N PHE A 94 7.02 -8.46 -2.46
CA PHE A 94 7.28 -8.52 -1.02
C PHE A 94 7.73 -9.92 -0.57
N GLY A 95 7.33 -10.99 -1.27
CA GLY A 95 7.86 -12.33 -1.03
C GLY A 95 9.34 -12.49 -1.39
N GLN A 96 9.85 -11.69 -2.33
CA GLN A 96 11.28 -11.65 -2.68
C GLN A 96 12.10 -10.73 -1.75
N ILE A 97 11.45 -9.76 -1.09
CA ILE A 97 12.10 -8.86 -0.13
C ILE A 97 12.16 -9.56 1.23
N LEU A 98 13.28 -10.21 1.52
CA LEU A 98 13.60 -10.67 2.88
C LEU A 98 13.96 -9.45 3.73
N PHE A 99 13.06 -9.03 4.61
CA PHE A 99 13.43 -8.15 5.73
C PHE A 99 14.27 -8.97 6.71
N LYS A 100 15.59 -8.75 6.70
CA LYS A 100 16.50 -9.23 7.74
C LYS A 100 16.61 -8.20 8.86
#